data_AF-A0A954PID4-F1
#
_entry.id   AF-A0A954PID4-F1
#
_cell.length_a   1.000
_cell.length_b   1.000
_cell.length_c   1.000
_cell.angle_alpha   90.00
_cell.angle_beta   90.00
_cell.angle_gamma   90.00
#
_symmetry.space_group_name_H-M   'P 1'
#
loop_
_entity.id
_entity.type
_entity.pdbx_description
1 polymer ?
#
loop_
_entity_poly.entity_id
_entity_poly.type
_entity_poly.pdbx_seq_one_letter_code
_entity_poly.pdbx_strand_id
1 'polypeptide(L)'
;MTAEEARKRLEIALGEFGTSADSQPDKKTCDQMSETASAIRDGNVPPGVDRQQYLSETSKMDADTKARTLRFLELFATFCNEQSEQNYAALLKYGSERDRRTCVISAHPYSQRFQHFPATGNWNVRQDGPEGSCGIVNVSRFEPDNSRGNYTFWNYHAQKVVTNKGGQSPLLPCADFDEGAYQYQWQSRTVSMMCETVEFAPF
;
A
#
# COMPACT_ATOMS: atom_id res chain seq x y z
N MET A 1 5.89 0.20 9.19
CA MET A 1 7.05 -0.68 9.42
C MET A 1 8.21 0.14 9.96
N THR A 2 8.72 -0.19 11.14
CA THR A 2 9.88 0.49 11.75
C THR A 2 11.19 -0.04 11.17
N ALA A 3 12.30 0.68 11.37
CA ALA A 3 13.62 0.22 10.95
C ALA A 3 14.06 -1.09 11.66
N GLU A 4 13.59 -1.30 12.89
CA GLU A 4 13.85 -2.50 13.68
C GLU A 4 13.07 -3.71 13.14
N GLU A 5 11.79 -3.53 12.79
CA GLU A 5 10.98 -4.56 12.13
C GLU A 5 11.58 -4.97 10.78
N ALA A 6 12.09 -4.02 10.00
CA ALA A 6 12.73 -4.29 8.73
C ALA A 6 14.02 -5.11 8.89
N ARG A 7 14.87 -4.79 9.89
CA ARG A 7 16.07 -5.58 10.21
C ARG A 7 15.72 -7.00 10.65
N LYS A 8 14.76 -7.15 11.55
CA LYS A 8 14.34 -8.47 12.03
C LYS A 8 13.78 -9.35 10.91
N ARG A 9 13.01 -8.76 9.99
CA ARG A 9 12.53 -9.48 8.78
C ARG A 9 13.69 -9.91 7.87
N LEU A 10 14.69 -9.06 7.69
CA LEU A 10 15.88 -9.39 6.92
C LEU A 10 16.67 -10.54 7.57
N GLU A 11 16.86 -10.51 8.89
CA GLU A 11 17.54 -11.58 9.64
C GLU A 11 16.80 -12.92 9.56
N ILE A 12 15.47 -12.91 9.67
CA ILE A 12 14.64 -14.11 9.49
C ILE A 12 14.78 -14.65 8.07
N ALA A 13 14.61 -13.79 7.05
CA ALA A 13 14.69 -14.20 5.65
C ALA A 13 16.08 -14.74 5.28
N LEU A 14 17.16 -14.18 5.85
CA LEU A 14 18.52 -14.70 5.69
C LEU A 14 18.74 -16.02 6.43
N GLY A 15 18.14 -16.19 7.61
CA GLY A 15 18.17 -17.46 8.35
C GLY A 15 17.46 -18.61 7.62
N GLU A 16 16.52 -18.28 6.73
CA GLU A 16 15.80 -19.23 5.86
C GLU A 16 16.52 -19.51 4.52
N PHE A 17 17.62 -18.79 4.25
CA PHE A 17 18.37 -18.93 3.01
C PHE A 17 18.97 -20.33 2.88
N GLY A 18 18.54 -21.08 1.86
CA GLY A 18 19.01 -22.43 1.59
C GLY A 18 18.39 -23.52 2.47
N THR A 19 17.46 -23.19 3.38
CA THR A 19 16.76 -24.17 4.22
C THR A 19 15.41 -24.61 3.67
N SER A 20 14.84 -23.88 2.70
CA SER A 20 13.62 -24.29 1.99
C SER A 20 13.88 -24.42 0.49
N ALA A 21 13.34 -25.46 -0.13
CA ALA A 21 13.40 -25.65 -1.59
C ALA A 21 12.70 -24.52 -2.37
N ASP A 22 11.80 -23.79 -1.70
CA ASP A 22 11.09 -22.62 -2.24
C ASP A 22 11.90 -21.32 -2.18
N SER A 23 13.05 -21.30 -1.49
CA SER A 23 13.92 -20.11 -1.39
C SER A 23 14.83 -19.88 -2.61
N GLN A 24 14.92 -20.87 -3.51
CA GLN A 24 15.79 -20.80 -4.68
C GLN A 24 14.94 -20.78 -5.96
N PRO A 25 15.03 -19.72 -6.78
CA PRO A 25 14.35 -19.68 -8.06
C PRO A 25 14.85 -20.81 -8.96
N ASP A 26 13.93 -21.44 -9.69
CA ASP A 26 14.29 -22.47 -10.66
C ASP A 26 15.05 -21.86 -11.84
N LYS A 27 15.79 -22.71 -12.57
CA LYS A 27 16.62 -22.28 -13.70
C LYS A 27 15.83 -21.51 -14.77
N LYS A 28 14.61 -21.92 -15.08
CA LYS A 28 13.80 -21.26 -16.11
C LYS A 28 13.43 -19.85 -15.68
N THR A 29 13.03 -19.67 -14.41
CA THR A 29 12.77 -18.34 -13.84
C THR A 29 14.03 -17.47 -13.91
N CYS A 30 15.19 -18.02 -13.59
CA CYS A 30 16.47 -17.31 -13.66
C CYS A 30 16.87 -16.88 -15.08
N ASP A 31 16.71 -17.77 -16.06
CA ASP A 31 17.01 -17.50 -17.47
C ASP A 31 16.08 -16.38 -17.98
N GLN A 32 14.77 -16.48 -17.69
CA GLN A 32 13.77 -15.48 -18.09
C GLN A 32 14.05 -14.09 -17.51
N MET A 33 14.41 -14.01 -16.22
CA MET A 33 14.74 -12.74 -15.56
C MET A 33 16.00 -12.11 -16.16
N SER A 34 17.02 -12.92 -16.46
CA SER A 34 18.27 -12.45 -17.06
C SER A 34 18.08 -11.94 -18.50
N GLU A 35 17.31 -12.66 -19.31
CA GLU A 35 16.95 -12.23 -20.66
C GLU A 35 16.11 -10.95 -20.65
N THR A 36 15.15 -10.86 -19.74
CA THR A 36 14.29 -9.68 -19.56
C THR A 36 15.13 -8.46 -19.15
N ALA A 37 16.01 -8.61 -18.14
CA ALA A 37 16.90 -7.54 -17.69
C ALA A 37 17.77 -7.02 -18.84
N SER A 38 18.35 -7.94 -19.63
CA SER A 38 19.21 -7.60 -20.77
C SER A 38 18.43 -6.88 -21.86
N ALA A 39 17.25 -7.39 -22.23
CA ALA A 39 16.39 -6.76 -23.23
C ALA A 39 16.01 -5.33 -22.83
N ILE A 40 15.57 -5.11 -21.59
CA ILE A 40 15.19 -3.77 -21.11
C ILE A 40 16.39 -2.83 -21.08
N ARG A 41 17.55 -3.29 -20.62
CA ARG A 41 18.79 -2.50 -20.60
C ARG A 41 19.16 -2.01 -22.01
N ASP A 42 18.99 -2.87 -23.00
CA ASP A 42 19.33 -2.58 -24.40
C ASP A 42 18.21 -1.81 -25.13
N GLY A 43 17.12 -1.44 -24.44
CA GLY A 43 15.98 -0.74 -25.03
C GLY A 43 15.09 -1.61 -25.91
N ASN A 44 15.20 -2.94 -25.77
CA ASN A 44 14.41 -3.92 -26.49
C ASN A 44 13.17 -4.37 -25.71
N VAL A 45 12.22 -4.98 -26.42
CA VAL A 45 11.05 -5.62 -25.81
C VAL A 45 11.47 -6.98 -25.25
N PRO A 46 11.13 -7.31 -23.99
CA PRO A 46 11.41 -8.62 -23.41
C PRO A 46 10.82 -9.78 -24.22
N PRO A 47 11.48 -10.96 -24.22
CA PRO A 47 10.97 -12.14 -24.91
C PRO A 47 9.63 -12.61 -24.31
N GLY A 48 8.72 -13.07 -25.16
CA GLY A 48 7.43 -13.61 -24.72
C GLY A 48 6.38 -12.58 -24.27
N VAL A 49 6.70 -11.28 -24.34
CA VAL A 49 5.75 -10.19 -24.03
C VAL A 49 5.17 -9.62 -25.32
N ASP A 50 3.87 -9.29 -25.30
CA ASP A 50 3.25 -8.57 -26.42
C ASP A 50 3.88 -7.18 -26.57
N ARG A 51 4.36 -6.88 -27.78
CA ARG A 51 5.09 -5.64 -28.06
C ARG A 51 4.24 -4.40 -27.85
N GLN A 52 2.97 -4.41 -28.27
CA GLN A 52 2.11 -3.24 -28.18
C GLN A 52 1.73 -2.95 -26.74
N GLN A 53 1.40 -4.00 -25.98
CA GLN A 53 1.15 -3.91 -24.55
C GLN A 53 2.38 -3.39 -23.81
N TYR A 54 3.56 -3.96 -24.06
CA TYR A 54 4.81 -3.51 -23.44
C TYR A 54 5.08 -2.03 -23.69
N LEU A 55 4.99 -1.58 -24.95
CA LEU A 55 5.22 -0.17 -25.29
C LEU A 55 4.16 0.75 -24.65
N SER A 56 2.90 0.32 -24.62
CA SER A 56 1.80 1.06 -23.99
C SER A 56 2.03 1.23 -22.48
N GLU A 57 2.36 0.15 -21.77
CA GLU A 57 2.58 0.18 -20.33
C GLU A 57 3.86 0.94 -19.96
N THR A 58 4.97 0.67 -20.64
CA THR A 58 6.24 1.37 -20.39
C THR A 58 6.19 2.84 -20.78
N SER A 59 5.36 3.25 -21.74
CA SER A 59 5.18 4.68 -22.06
C SER A 59 4.54 5.48 -20.91
N LYS A 60 3.77 4.81 -20.04
CA LYS A 60 3.12 5.42 -18.88
C LYS A 60 4.03 5.49 -17.66
N MET A 61 5.17 4.82 -17.68
CA MET A 61 6.15 4.82 -16.60
C MET A 61 7.11 6.00 -16.72
N ASP A 62 7.35 6.68 -15.61
CA ASP A 62 8.40 7.68 -15.50
C ASP A 62 9.81 7.01 -15.54
N ALA A 63 10.84 7.84 -15.76
CA ALA A 63 12.20 7.36 -15.91
C ALA A 63 12.73 6.66 -14.65
N ASP A 64 12.37 7.14 -13.46
CA ASP A 64 12.82 6.55 -12.21
C ASP A 64 12.16 5.18 -11.99
N THR A 65 10.88 5.04 -12.34
CA THR A 65 10.18 3.75 -12.31
C THR A 65 10.84 2.73 -13.22
N LYS A 66 11.22 3.12 -14.45
CA LYS A 66 11.96 2.25 -15.36
C LYS A 66 13.32 1.83 -14.79
N ALA A 67 14.08 2.80 -14.27
CA ALA A 67 15.40 2.54 -13.68
C ALA A 67 15.30 1.60 -12.46
N ARG A 68 14.30 1.80 -11.59
CA ARG A 68 14.06 0.94 -10.42
C ARG A 68 13.67 -0.48 -10.82
N THR A 69 12.81 -0.63 -11.82
CA THR A 69 12.41 -1.94 -12.34
C THR A 69 13.60 -2.69 -12.93
N LEU A 70 14.40 -2.02 -13.77
CA LEU A 70 15.62 -2.60 -14.32
C LEU A 70 16.58 -3.01 -13.21
N ARG A 71 16.81 -2.15 -12.22
CA ARG A 71 17.70 -2.45 -11.08
C ARG A 71 17.26 -3.69 -10.30
N PHE A 72 15.96 -3.86 -10.08
CA PHE A 72 15.42 -5.07 -9.44
C PHE A 72 15.74 -6.31 -10.27
N LEU A 73 15.45 -6.28 -11.57
CA LEU A 73 15.71 -7.40 -12.48
C LEU A 73 17.20 -7.75 -12.55
N GLU A 74 18.09 -6.76 -12.53
CA GLU A 74 19.53 -6.99 -12.49
C GLU A 74 19.99 -7.66 -11.20
N LEU A 75 19.52 -7.19 -10.04
CA LEU A 75 19.86 -7.82 -8.75
C LEU A 75 19.35 -9.25 -8.68
N PHE A 76 18.15 -9.50 -9.21
CA PHE A 76 17.58 -10.84 -9.29
C PHE A 76 18.41 -11.74 -10.22
N ALA A 77 18.78 -11.25 -11.41
CA ALA A 77 19.64 -11.97 -12.35
C ALA A 77 21.03 -12.28 -11.74
N THR A 78 21.62 -11.34 -10.99
CA THR A 78 22.88 -11.58 -10.26
C THR A 78 22.72 -12.69 -9.23
N PHE A 79 21.66 -12.67 -8.43
CA PHE A 79 21.38 -13.73 -7.47
C PHE A 79 21.15 -15.09 -8.16
N CYS A 80 20.49 -15.10 -9.30
CA CYS A 80 20.29 -16.31 -10.10
C CYS A 80 21.60 -16.90 -10.65
N ASN A 81 22.51 -16.05 -11.11
CA ASN A 81 23.82 -16.48 -11.61
C ASN A 81 24.71 -17.00 -10.48
N GLU A 82 24.62 -16.39 -9.30
CA GLU A 82 25.38 -16.77 -8.12
C GLU A 82 24.48 -16.67 -6.88
N GLN A 83 23.95 -17.82 -6.45
CA GLN A 83 23.07 -17.94 -5.29
C GLN A 83 23.88 -17.90 -3.98
N SER A 84 24.52 -16.76 -3.73
CA SER A 84 25.22 -16.48 -2.47
C SER A 84 24.31 -15.73 -1.50
N GLU A 85 24.56 -15.90 -0.21
CA GLU A 85 23.87 -15.14 0.85
C GLU A 85 24.03 -13.62 0.63
N GLN A 86 25.19 -13.19 0.13
CA GLN A 86 25.46 -11.79 -0.19
C GLN A 86 24.54 -11.25 -1.29
N ASN A 87 24.35 -11.99 -2.39
CA ASN A 87 23.49 -11.57 -3.49
C ASN A 87 22.02 -11.60 -3.09
N TYR A 88 21.62 -12.58 -2.28
CA TYR A 88 20.29 -12.63 -1.70
C TYR A 88 20.02 -11.44 -0.76
N ALA A 89 20.96 -11.14 0.14
CA ALA A 89 20.89 -9.98 1.03
C ALA A 89 20.78 -8.66 0.25
N ALA A 90 21.49 -8.52 -0.87
CA ALA A 90 21.41 -7.34 -1.73
C ALA A 90 20.01 -7.16 -2.33
N LEU A 91 19.39 -8.25 -2.80
CA LEU A 91 18.02 -8.24 -3.33
C LEU A 91 17.00 -7.86 -2.24
N LEU A 92 17.07 -8.50 -1.07
CA LEU A 92 16.18 -8.23 0.06
C LEU A 92 16.32 -6.79 0.57
N LYS A 93 17.56 -6.29 0.67
CA LYS A 93 17.82 -4.91 1.08
C LYS A 93 17.20 -3.93 0.09
N TYR A 94 17.34 -4.17 -1.21
CA TYR A 94 16.75 -3.31 -2.23
C TYR A 94 15.21 -3.28 -2.14
N GLY A 95 14.58 -4.45 -1.99
CA GLY A 95 13.12 -4.54 -1.78
C GLY A 95 12.68 -3.79 -0.52
N SER A 96 13.36 -4.01 0.60
CA SER A 96 13.07 -3.33 1.87
C SER A 96 13.22 -1.81 1.79
N GLU A 97 14.27 -1.32 1.11
CA GLU A 97 14.48 0.11 0.90
C GLU A 97 13.38 0.73 0.03
N ARG A 98 12.94 0.02 -1.02
CA ARG A 98 11.81 0.43 -1.86
C ARG A 98 10.53 0.51 -1.04
N ASP A 99 10.20 -0.54 -0.28
CA ASP A 99 8.98 -0.58 0.53
C ASP A 99 8.95 0.56 1.55
N ARG A 100 10.09 0.85 2.18
CA ARG A 100 10.22 1.95 3.13
C ARG A 100 9.99 3.33 2.49
N ARG A 101 10.26 3.46 1.20
CA ARG A 101 10.11 4.71 0.43
C ARG A 101 8.82 4.76 -0.38
N THR A 102 7.94 3.77 -0.25
CA THR A 102 6.67 3.72 -0.98
C THR A 102 5.52 3.93 0.00
N CYS A 103 4.70 4.95 -0.24
CA CYS A 103 3.41 5.09 0.43
C CYS A 103 2.37 4.30 -0.36
N VAL A 104 1.80 3.27 0.25
CA VAL A 104 0.63 2.61 -0.31
C VAL A 104 -0.60 3.36 0.15
N ILE A 105 -1.38 3.86 -0.80
CA ILE A 105 -2.66 4.52 -0.56
C ILE A 105 -3.75 3.59 -1.09
N SER A 106 -4.61 3.16 -0.19
CA SER A 106 -5.84 2.47 -0.53
C SER A 106 -7.02 3.41 -0.34
N ALA A 107 -7.98 3.36 -1.25
CA ALA A 107 -9.19 4.16 -1.21
C ALA A 107 -10.40 3.24 -1.39
N HIS A 108 -11.22 3.15 -0.35
CA HIS A 108 -12.46 2.40 -0.40
C HIS A 108 -13.64 3.38 -0.55
N PRO A 109 -14.40 3.31 -1.65
CA PRO A 109 -15.61 4.10 -1.78
C PRO A 109 -16.64 3.62 -0.76
N TYR A 110 -17.29 4.56 -0.08
CA TYR A 110 -18.38 4.27 0.84
C TYR A 110 -19.46 5.35 0.74
N SER A 111 -20.64 5.05 1.27
CA SER A 111 -21.75 5.99 1.35
C SER A 111 -22.36 5.94 2.73
N GLN A 112 -22.72 7.12 3.26
CA GLN A 112 -23.34 7.28 4.56
C GLN A 112 -24.47 8.29 4.47
N ARG A 113 -25.50 8.08 5.28
CA ARG A 113 -26.60 9.03 5.43
C ARG A 113 -26.39 9.83 6.69
N PHE A 114 -26.61 11.14 6.61
CA PHE A 114 -26.42 12.06 7.72
C PHE A 114 -27.74 12.71 8.12
N GLN A 115 -27.87 13.01 9.41
CA GLN A 115 -28.97 13.76 9.98
C GLN A 115 -28.43 14.99 10.69
N HIS A 116 -29.10 16.13 10.50
CA HIS A 116 -28.75 17.38 11.18
C HIS A 116 -29.18 17.35 12.65
N PHE A 117 -28.30 17.84 13.52
CA PHE A 117 -28.52 17.97 14.97
C PHE A 117 -28.56 19.46 15.33
N PRO A 118 -29.75 20.08 15.43
CA PRO A 118 -29.87 21.53 15.62
C PRO A 118 -29.19 22.08 16.87
N ALA A 119 -29.08 21.28 17.94
CA ALA A 119 -28.46 21.70 19.19
C ALA A 119 -26.96 22.00 19.05
N THR A 120 -26.27 21.33 18.13
CA THR A 120 -24.83 21.51 17.89
C THR A 120 -24.52 22.08 16.51
N GLY A 121 -25.49 22.08 15.59
CA GLY A 121 -25.28 22.41 14.18
C GLY A 121 -24.55 21.31 13.39
N ASN A 122 -24.30 20.15 14.01
CA ASN A 122 -23.57 19.06 13.36
C ASN A 122 -24.48 18.25 12.43
N TRP A 123 -23.88 17.60 11.44
CA TRP A 123 -24.50 16.50 10.73
C TRP A 123 -23.86 15.20 11.20
N ASN A 124 -24.59 14.35 11.91
CA ASN A 124 -24.06 13.06 12.35
C ASN A 124 -24.58 11.94 11.45
N VAL A 125 -23.81 10.86 11.31
CA VAL A 125 -24.30 9.66 10.63
C VAL A 125 -25.60 9.19 11.29
N ARG A 126 -26.60 8.93 10.46
CA ARG A 126 -27.86 8.32 10.88
C ARG A 126 -27.55 6.92 11.39
N GLN A 127 -27.90 6.67 12.64
CA GLN A 127 -27.72 5.38 13.27
C GLN A 127 -28.77 4.39 12.74
N ASP A 128 -28.42 3.64 11.69
CA ASP A 128 -29.25 2.56 11.15
C ASP A 128 -29.00 1.21 11.86
N GLY A 129 -28.10 1.17 12.85
CA GLY A 129 -27.74 -0.01 13.65
C GLY A 129 -26.36 -0.60 13.29
N PRO A 130 -25.90 -1.64 14.02
CA PRO A 130 -24.66 -2.34 13.73
C PRO A 130 -24.77 -3.18 12.44
N GLU A 131 -23.77 -3.06 11.56
CA GLU A 131 -23.72 -3.74 10.25
C GLU A 131 -22.75 -4.94 10.25
N GLY A 132 -23.14 -6.01 9.56
CA GLY A 132 -22.28 -7.17 9.30
C GLY A 132 -21.93 -8.01 10.55
N SER A 133 -21.06 -9.02 10.37
CA SER A 133 -20.67 -9.95 11.44
C SER A 133 -19.87 -9.30 12.58
N CYS A 134 -19.18 -8.20 12.29
CA CYS A 134 -18.44 -7.42 13.28
C CYS A 134 -19.30 -6.37 14.01
N GLY A 135 -20.55 -6.17 13.59
CA GLY A 135 -21.43 -5.15 14.14
C GLY A 135 -20.83 -3.75 14.07
N ILE A 136 -20.45 -3.32 12.87
CA ILE A 136 -19.81 -2.03 12.63
C ILE A 136 -20.86 -0.94 12.74
N VAL A 137 -20.60 0.05 13.58
CA VAL A 137 -21.43 1.25 13.74
C VAL A 137 -20.64 2.46 13.29
N ASN A 138 -21.15 3.16 12.29
CA ASN A 138 -20.54 4.40 11.83
C ASN A 138 -20.96 5.56 12.75
N VAL A 139 -20.00 6.27 13.33
CA VAL A 139 -20.22 7.41 14.23
C VAL A 139 -19.61 8.70 13.69
N SER A 140 -19.49 8.76 12.36
CA SER A 140 -18.89 9.88 11.65
C SER A 140 -19.79 11.12 11.71
N ARG A 141 -19.20 12.31 11.58
CA ARG A 141 -19.94 13.58 11.65
C ARG A 141 -19.27 14.71 10.89
N PHE A 142 -20.05 15.68 10.46
CA PHE A 142 -19.58 16.99 10.02
C PHE A 142 -19.82 18.01 11.11
N GLU A 143 -18.75 18.72 11.48
CA GLU A 143 -18.77 19.84 12.41
C GLU A 143 -18.65 21.16 11.63
N PRO A 144 -19.49 22.17 11.89
CA PRO A 144 -19.43 23.43 11.20
C PRO A 144 -18.21 24.25 11.64
N ASP A 145 -17.50 24.82 10.67
CA ASP A 145 -16.43 25.79 10.86
C ASP A 145 -16.85 27.12 10.22
N ASN A 146 -17.22 28.06 11.09
CA ASN A 146 -17.64 29.41 10.71
C ASN A 146 -16.49 30.43 10.83
N SER A 147 -15.23 29.98 10.87
CA SER A 147 -14.07 30.86 11.05
C SER A 147 -13.81 31.81 9.88
N ARG A 148 -14.38 31.55 8.69
CA ARG A 148 -14.15 32.34 7.46
C ARG A 148 -15.42 32.95 6.88
N GLY A 149 -15.84 34.06 7.47
CA GLY A 149 -16.84 34.95 6.90
C GLY A 149 -18.25 34.36 6.90
N ASN A 150 -19.00 34.59 5.80
CA ASN A 150 -20.43 34.27 5.72
C ASN A 150 -20.73 32.83 5.23
N TYR A 151 -19.71 31.99 5.05
CA TYR A 151 -19.88 30.61 4.61
C TYR A 151 -19.58 29.65 5.76
N THR A 152 -20.44 28.63 5.92
CA THR A 152 -20.16 27.50 6.81
C THR A 152 -19.32 26.47 6.06
N PHE A 153 -18.07 26.34 6.47
CA PHE A 153 -17.23 25.22 6.07
C PHE A 153 -17.48 24.03 7.00
N TRP A 154 -17.02 22.84 6.62
CA TRP A 154 -17.28 21.63 7.38
C TRP A 154 -15.99 20.85 7.58
N ASN A 155 -15.74 20.46 8.84
CA ASN A 155 -14.72 19.49 9.18
C ASN A 155 -15.40 18.13 9.33
N TYR A 156 -14.90 17.13 8.60
CA TYR A 156 -15.45 15.79 8.63
C TYR A 156 -14.63 14.91 9.57
N HIS A 157 -15.29 14.34 10.58
CA HIS A 157 -14.73 13.38 11.51
C HIS A 157 -15.23 11.99 11.11
N ALA A 158 -14.37 11.18 10.50
CA ALA A 158 -14.68 9.79 10.18
C ALA A 158 -14.29 8.90 11.36
N GLN A 159 -15.24 8.09 11.82
CA GLN A 159 -15.00 7.11 12.87
C GLN A 159 -16.05 5.99 12.75
N LYS A 160 -15.61 4.79 13.09
CA LYS A 160 -16.47 3.61 13.26
C LYS A 160 -16.18 2.97 14.62
N VAL A 161 -17.16 2.24 15.12
CA VAL A 161 -17.09 1.45 16.35
C VAL A 161 -17.43 0.02 16.00
N VAL A 162 -16.66 -0.92 16.53
CA VAL A 162 -16.86 -2.36 16.33
C VAL A 162 -17.48 -2.94 17.57
N THR A 163 -18.76 -3.33 17.47
CA THR A 163 -19.52 -3.82 18.63
C THR A 163 -19.31 -5.32 18.89
N ASN A 164 -18.88 -6.11 17.90
CA ASN A 164 -18.58 -7.52 18.05
C ASN A 164 -17.11 -7.83 17.77
N LYS A 165 -16.23 -7.50 18.71
CA LYS A 165 -14.78 -7.73 18.57
C LYS A 165 -14.39 -9.21 18.53
N GLY A 166 -15.21 -10.10 19.09
CA GLY A 166 -14.99 -11.55 19.06
C GLY A 166 -15.41 -12.22 17.73
N GLY A 167 -15.99 -11.47 16.80
CA GLY A 167 -16.38 -11.97 15.50
C GLY A 167 -15.22 -12.12 14.51
N GLN A 168 -15.55 -12.63 13.33
CA GLN A 168 -14.66 -12.71 12.18
C GLN A 168 -15.35 -12.10 10.95
N SER A 169 -14.61 -11.31 10.17
CA SER A 169 -15.03 -10.91 8.82
C SER A 169 -14.31 -11.76 7.76
N PRO A 170 -14.77 -11.75 6.49
CA PRO A 170 -14.07 -12.44 5.41
C PRO A 170 -12.62 -11.98 5.18
N LEU A 171 -12.26 -10.76 5.61
CA LEU A 171 -10.95 -10.17 5.33
C LEU A 171 -10.01 -10.22 6.54
N LEU A 172 -10.52 -9.97 7.75
CA LEU A 172 -9.74 -9.88 8.97
C LEU A 172 -10.58 -10.16 10.23
N PRO A 173 -9.95 -10.53 11.36
CA PRO A 173 -10.61 -10.59 12.66
C PRO A 173 -11.31 -9.27 13.00
N CYS A 174 -12.48 -9.34 13.63
CA CYS A 174 -13.23 -8.11 13.93
C CYS A 174 -12.47 -7.18 14.90
N ALA A 175 -11.62 -7.74 15.77
CA ALA A 175 -10.76 -6.99 16.68
C ALA A 175 -9.71 -6.12 15.98
N ASP A 176 -9.36 -6.46 14.73
CA ASP A 176 -8.31 -5.77 13.96
C ASP A 176 -8.89 -4.65 13.08
N PHE A 177 -10.21 -4.45 13.09
CA PHE A 177 -10.81 -3.31 12.42
C PHE A 177 -10.42 -2.01 13.12
N ASP A 178 -9.98 -1.07 12.32
CA ASP A 178 -9.58 0.26 12.77
C ASP A 178 -10.77 1.09 13.30
N GLU A 179 -10.78 1.40 14.60
CA GLU A 179 -11.77 2.28 15.25
C GLU A 179 -11.25 3.72 15.43
N GLY A 180 -10.14 4.05 14.77
CA GLY A 180 -9.51 5.35 14.79
C GLY A 180 -10.44 6.48 14.36
N ALA A 181 -10.28 7.63 15.01
CA ALA A 181 -10.96 8.86 14.62
C ALA A 181 -10.06 9.66 13.67
N TYR A 182 -10.57 9.90 12.46
CA TYR A 182 -9.86 10.63 11.41
C TYR A 182 -10.54 11.97 11.15
N GLN A 183 -9.78 13.04 11.19
CA GLN A 183 -10.28 14.38 10.88
C GLN A 183 -9.82 14.82 9.49
N TYR A 184 -10.80 15.14 8.66
CA TYR A 184 -10.63 15.74 7.34
C TYR A 184 -11.11 17.18 7.41
N GLN A 185 -10.15 18.10 7.29
CA GLN A 185 -10.41 19.53 7.37
C GLN A 185 -10.54 20.11 5.96
N TRP A 186 -11.39 21.12 5.80
CA TRP A 186 -11.55 21.83 4.54
C TRP A 186 -10.32 22.71 4.20
N GLN A 187 -9.53 23.08 5.21
CA GLN A 187 -8.33 23.90 5.04
C GLN A 187 -7.23 23.08 4.36
N SER A 188 -6.57 23.69 3.37
CA SER A 188 -5.38 23.11 2.77
C SER A 188 -4.30 22.95 3.83
N ARG A 189 -3.76 21.74 3.97
CA ARG A 189 -2.59 21.46 4.80
C ARG A 189 -1.52 20.76 3.98
N THR A 190 -0.27 21.07 4.27
CA THR A 190 0.86 20.32 3.74
C THR A 190 1.17 19.20 4.71
N VAL A 191 1.14 17.95 4.23
CA VAL A 191 1.57 16.79 5.00
C VAL A 191 2.90 16.31 4.42
N SER A 192 3.93 16.26 5.26
CA SER A 192 5.21 15.66 4.86
C SER A 192 5.06 14.15 4.91
N MET A 193 5.04 13.52 3.74
CA MET A 193 5.13 12.06 3.63
C MET A 193 6.58 11.69 3.33
N MET A 194 7.14 10.71 4.03
CA MET A 194 8.55 10.28 3.84
C MET A 194 8.73 9.30 2.67
N CYS A 195 7.81 9.28 1.71
CA CYS A 195 7.85 8.38 0.56
C CYS A 195 8.27 9.10 -0.71
N GLU A 196 9.08 8.43 -1.52
CA GLU A 196 9.47 8.83 -2.87
C GLU A 196 8.43 8.39 -3.91
N THR A 197 7.70 7.30 -3.63
CA THR A 197 6.70 6.74 -4.53
C THR A 197 5.36 6.60 -3.82
N VAL A 198 4.27 6.83 -4.54
CA VAL A 198 2.90 6.58 -4.07
C VAL A 198 2.30 5.49 -4.94
N GLU A 199 1.85 4.42 -4.32
CA GLU A 199 1.22 3.28 -4.97
C GLU A 199 -0.27 3.23 -4.58
N PHE A 200 -1.15 3.17 -5.58
CA PHE A 200 -2.59 2.99 -5.33
C PHE A 200 -2.91 1.50 -5.34
N ALA A 201 -3.19 0.94 -4.16
CA ALA A 201 -3.56 -0.46 -4.00
C ALA A 201 -5.07 -0.60 -3.79
N PRO A 202 -5.69 -1.71 -4.25
CA PRO A 202 -7.10 -1.96 -4.01
C PRO A 202 -7.41 -2.27 -2.53
N PHE A 203 -6.39 -2.54 -1.70
CA PHE A 203 -6.48 -2.88 -0.28
C PHE A 203 -5.25 -2.37 0.47
#